data_AF-A0A9P6PJQ2-F1
#
_entry.id   AF-A0A9P6PJQ2-F1
#
_cell.length_a   1.000
_cell.length_b   1.000
_cell.length_c   1.000
_cell.angle_alpha   90.00
_cell.angle_beta   90.00
_cell.angle_gamma   90.00
#
_symmetry.space_group_name_H-M   'P 1'
#
loop_
_entity.id
_entity.type
_entity.pdbx_description
1 polymer ?
#
loop_
_entity_poly.entity_id
_entity_poly.type
_entity_poly.pdbx_seq_one_letter_code
_entity_poly.pdbx_strand_id
1 'polypeptide(L)'
;MNILPHKSWHVYNIKNIEKVKKDEAKAKQEEVAKSERATVAESEARLNLLRQRAQARQQSNGAVVESSASTTVQHVNLFDLEKNAQNEEYVAEQKEKDDKLNRQVTMYLNKTEETEGTPWYAARDDDEKYKDVYVKRYKPKEGSSKRKRPAITLKDDPLEVIRGHLDKQEKKKHKHSPHKEKRKQNSSHSSSSSIEALRAQRLERERGERSRTRSVVFGESPQPAREQTQRYNSQFNPKETASTKMRFRRRQYE
;
A
#
# COMPACT_ATOMS: atom_id res chain seq x y z
N MET A 1 -40.71 -14.61 -4.18
CA MET A 1 -39.26 -14.96 -4.17
C MET A 1 -38.47 -13.80 -4.73
N ASN A 2 -37.47 -13.27 -4.01
CA ASN A 2 -36.67 -12.13 -4.45
C ASN A 2 -35.39 -12.64 -5.14
N ILE A 3 -35.35 -12.60 -6.47
CA ILE A 3 -34.29 -13.24 -7.28
C ILE A 3 -33.12 -12.26 -7.56
N LEU A 4 -33.36 -10.97 -7.33
CA LEU A 4 -32.42 -9.88 -7.59
C LEU A 4 -31.02 -10.06 -6.95
N PRO A 5 -30.86 -10.46 -5.66
CA PRO A 5 -29.54 -10.64 -5.06
C PRO A 5 -28.71 -11.77 -5.68
N HIS A 6 -29.35 -12.70 -6.41
CA HIS A 6 -28.65 -13.78 -7.12
C HIS A 6 -28.16 -13.36 -8.51
N LYS A 7 -28.43 -12.12 -8.94
CA LYS A 7 -27.96 -11.60 -10.22
C LYS A 7 -26.63 -10.88 -10.05
N SER A 8 -25.72 -11.11 -10.99
CA SER A 8 -24.39 -10.48 -11.01
C SER A 8 -24.43 -8.98 -11.29
N TRP A 9 -25.49 -8.46 -11.91
CA TRP A 9 -25.67 -7.04 -12.21
C TRP A 9 -26.34 -6.26 -11.07
N HIS A 10 -26.71 -6.91 -9.96
CA HIS A 10 -27.38 -6.24 -8.86
C HIS A 10 -26.48 -5.19 -8.21
N VAL A 11 -26.90 -3.93 -8.21
CA VAL A 11 -26.10 -2.79 -7.73
C VAL A 11 -25.62 -2.96 -6.30
N TYR A 12 -26.48 -3.48 -5.41
CA TYR A 12 -26.14 -3.67 -3.99
C TYR A 12 -25.34 -4.96 -3.71
N ASN A 13 -24.98 -5.73 -4.74
CA ASN A 13 -24.08 -6.85 -4.53
C ASN A 13 -22.72 -6.31 -4.07
N ILE A 14 -22.17 -6.88 -2.99
CA ILE A 14 -20.89 -6.48 -2.39
C ILE A 14 -19.79 -6.39 -3.46
N LYS A 15 -19.74 -7.35 -4.39
CA LYS A 15 -18.76 -7.37 -5.48
C LYS A 15 -18.86 -6.16 -6.42
N ASN A 16 -20.08 -5.67 -6.65
CA ASN A 16 -20.32 -4.51 -7.52
C ASN A 16 -19.99 -3.21 -6.78
N ILE A 17 -20.35 -3.12 -5.50
CA ILE A 17 -19.97 -2.00 -4.64
C ILE A 17 -18.44 -1.89 -4.55
N GLU A 18 -17.73 -3.00 -4.35
CA GLU A 18 -16.26 -3.03 -4.33
C GLU A 18 -15.64 -2.60 -5.66
N LYS A 19 -16.24 -3.02 -6.78
CA LYS A 19 -15.78 -2.60 -8.12
C LYS A 19 -15.93 -1.09 -8.31
N VAL A 20 -17.11 -0.54 -7.97
CA VAL A 20 -17.36 0.90 -8.03
C VAL A 20 -16.39 1.65 -7.13
N LYS A 21 -16.19 1.20 -5.88
CA LYS A 21 -15.24 1.80 -4.95
C LYS A 21 -13.82 1.81 -5.49
N LYS A 22 -13.38 0.74 -6.16
CA LYS A 22 -12.06 0.66 -6.78
C LYS A 22 -11.93 1.61 -7.96
N ASP A 23 -12.95 1.71 -8.80
CA ASP A 23 -12.98 2.60 -9.96
C ASP A 23 -13.00 4.07 -9.51
N GLU A 24 -13.79 4.42 -8.49
CA GLU A 24 -13.79 5.75 -7.86
C GLU A 24 -12.46 6.10 -7.21
N ALA A 25 -11.84 5.17 -6.48
CA ALA A 25 -10.53 5.38 -5.88
C ALA A 25 -9.46 5.61 -6.95
N LYS A 26 -9.51 4.86 -8.05
CA LYS A 26 -8.59 5.04 -9.19
C LYS A 26 -8.82 6.41 -9.86
N ALA A 27 -10.06 6.81 -10.07
CA ALA A 27 -10.40 8.10 -10.66
C ALA A 27 -9.87 9.26 -9.79
N LYS A 28 -10.05 9.17 -8.46
CA LYS A 28 -9.50 10.15 -7.51
C LYS A 28 -7.97 10.22 -7.55
N GLN A 29 -7.29 9.07 -7.60
CA GLN A 29 -5.83 9.05 -7.72
C GLN A 29 -5.34 9.69 -9.02
N GLU A 30 -6.01 9.44 -10.14
CA GLU A 30 -5.67 10.06 -11.42
C GLU A 30 -5.91 11.57 -11.43
N GLU A 31 -6.97 12.06 -10.78
CA GLU A 31 -7.25 13.49 -10.64
C GLU A 31 -6.21 14.19 -9.76
N VAL A 32 -5.86 13.60 -8.62
CA VAL A 32 -4.80 14.09 -7.74
C VAL A 32 -3.46 14.16 -8.48
N ALA A 33 -3.06 13.08 -9.16
CA ALA A 33 -1.81 13.07 -9.93
C ALA A 33 -1.78 14.11 -11.06
N LYS A 34 -2.93 14.41 -11.69
CA LYS A 34 -3.04 15.50 -12.68
C LYS A 34 -2.88 16.87 -12.03
N SER A 35 -3.52 17.10 -10.89
CA SER A 35 -3.40 18.35 -10.14
C SER A 35 -1.96 18.58 -9.68
N GLU A 36 -1.29 17.57 -9.13
CA GLU A 36 0.12 17.63 -8.72
C GLU A 36 1.05 17.92 -9.89
N ARG A 37 0.82 17.28 -11.04
CA ARG A 37 1.59 17.59 -12.25
C ARG A 37 1.37 19.05 -12.70
N ALA A 38 0.15 19.57 -12.60
CA ALA A 38 -0.16 20.95 -12.96
C ALA A 38 0.52 21.95 -12.02
N THR A 39 0.49 21.72 -10.70
CA THR A 39 1.14 22.59 -9.72
C THR A 39 2.66 22.59 -9.87
N VAL A 40 3.26 21.41 -10.11
CA VAL A 40 4.70 21.30 -10.40
C VAL A 40 5.05 22.08 -11.66
N ALA A 41 4.33 21.87 -12.77
CA ALA A 41 4.57 22.58 -14.03
C ALA A 41 4.43 24.11 -13.87
N GLU A 42 3.44 24.58 -13.11
CA GLU A 42 3.29 26.01 -12.80
C GLU A 42 4.47 26.55 -12.00
N SER A 43 4.91 25.81 -10.97
CA SER A 43 6.06 26.19 -10.16
C SER A 43 7.36 26.26 -10.97
N GLU A 44 7.58 25.30 -11.88
CA GLU A 44 8.73 25.24 -12.78
C GLU A 44 8.69 26.38 -13.80
N ALA A 45 7.52 26.66 -14.39
CA ALA A 45 7.34 27.77 -15.32
C ALA A 45 7.63 29.12 -14.65
N ARG A 46 7.12 29.33 -13.43
CA ARG A 46 7.38 30.53 -12.63
C ARG A 46 8.86 30.69 -12.31
N LEU A 47 9.53 29.60 -11.93
CA LEU A 47 10.96 29.58 -11.64
C LEU A 47 11.78 29.91 -12.90
N ASN A 48 11.43 29.30 -14.04
CA ASN A 48 12.09 29.56 -15.31
C ASN A 48 11.95 31.02 -15.75
N LEU A 49 10.78 31.63 -15.59
CA LEU A 49 10.57 33.07 -15.84
C LEU A 49 11.51 33.91 -14.96
N LEU A 50 11.57 33.63 -13.65
CA LEU A 50 12.46 34.34 -12.74
C LEU A 50 13.94 34.18 -13.11
N ARG A 51 14.35 32.97 -13.51
CA ARG A 51 15.72 32.71 -14.01
C ARG A 51 16.02 33.51 -15.27
N GLN A 52 15.12 33.51 -16.25
CA GLN A 52 15.28 34.29 -17.48
C GLN A 52 15.38 35.79 -17.18
N ARG A 53 14.54 36.31 -16.28
CA ARG A 53 14.59 37.72 -15.85
C ARG A 53 15.90 38.06 -15.13
N ALA A 54 16.40 37.16 -14.28
CA ALA A 54 17.69 37.34 -13.62
C ALA A 54 18.86 37.33 -14.62
N GLN A 55 18.85 36.39 -15.57
CA GLN A 55 19.86 36.34 -16.64
C GLN A 55 19.83 37.60 -17.51
N ALA A 56 18.66 38.08 -17.89
CA ALA A 56 18.52 39.33 -18.65
C ALA A 56 19.09 40.54 -17.88
N ARG A 57 18.88 40.60 -16.56
CA ARG A 57 19.48 41.65 -15.70
C ARG A 57 21.00 41.57 -15.65
N GLN A 58 21.57 40.37 -15.56
CA GLN A 58 23.03 40.18 -15.57
C GLN A 58 23.63 40.61 -16.92
N GLN A 59 22.96 40.29 -18.02
CA GLN A 59 23.39 40.71 -19.36
C GLN A 59 23.25 42.22 -19.57
N SER A 60 22.19 42.86 -19.04
CA SER A 60 22.00 44.31 -19.16
C SER A 60 22.91 45.12 -18.24
N ASN A 61 23.29 44.60 -17.07
CA ASN A 61 24.21 45.26 -16.12
C ASN A 61 25.70 45.00 -16.42
N GLY A 62 26.03 44.24 -17.47
CA GLY A 62 27.41 43.96 -17.87
C GLY A 62 28.21 45.15 -18.44
N ALA A 63 27.69 46.37 -18.38
CA ALA A 63 28.33 47.55 -18.98
C ALA A 63 28.52 48.76 -18.05
N VAL A 64 28.11 48.73 -16.77
CA VAL A 64 28.29 49.88 -15.86
C VAL A 64 28.68 49.44 -14.44
N VAL A 65 29.99 49.55 -14.18
CA VAL A 65 30.63 50.06 -12.95
C VAL A 65 30.82 49.10 -11.77
N GLU A 66 32.10 48.74 -11.56
CA GLU A 66 32.70 48.60 -10.23
C GLU A 66 32.41 49.85 -9.40
N SER A 67 31.65 49.72 -8.31
CA SER A 67 31.75 50.50 -7.06
C SER A 67 30.40 50.59 -6.37
N SER A 68 30.21 49.83 -5.29
CA SER A 68 29.97 50.39 -3.94
C SER A 68 29.34 49.36 -2.99
N ALA A 69 30.09 49.11 -1.93
CA ALA A 69 29.62 48.92 -0.55
C ALA A 69 28.56 47.83 -0.27
N SER A 70 29.06 46.71 0.30
CA SER A 70 28.88 46.48 1.75
C SER A 70 27.50 46.86 2.32
N THR A 71 26.50 46.03 2.08
CA THR A 71 25.61 45.60 3.15
C THR A 71 25.26 44.16 2.84
N THR A 72 25.77 43.22 3.63
CA THR A 72 25.42 41.80 3.51
C THR A 72 23.97 41.63 3.95
N VAL A 73 23.03 41.99 3.08
CA VAL A 73 21.62 41.62 3.24
C VAL A 73 21.58 40.11 3.00
N GLN A 74 21.88 39.34 4.03
CA GLN A 74 21.62 37.92 4.04
C GLN A 74 20.12 37.76 3.80
N HIS A 75 19.75 36.97 2.80
CA HIS A 75 18.36 36.68 2.51
C HIS A 75 17.77 35.92 3.71
N VAL A 76 17.06 36.62 4.58
CA VAL A 76 16.38 36.02 5.73
C VAL A 76 15.21 35.22 5.19
N ASN A 77 15.35 33.90 5.14
CA ASN A 77 14.24 32.99 4.82
C ASN A 77 13.28 32.96 6.01
N LEU A 78 12.39 33.95 6.09
CA LEU A 78 11.37 34.06 7.13
C LEU A 78 10.47 32.80 7.19
N PHE A 79 10.36 32.07 6.08
CA PHE A 79 9.49 30.90 5.90
C PHE A 79 10.22 29.54 5.96
N ASP A 80 11.55 29.49 6.11
CA ASP A 80 12.23 28.20 6.35
C ASP A 80 11.97 27.68 7.78
N LEU A 81 11.53 28.57 8.68
CA LEU A 81 11.11 28.21 10.03
C LEU A 81 9.74 27.51 10.02
N GLU A 82 8.81 27.90 9.14
CA GLU A 82 7.47 27.31 9.02
C GLU A 82 7.46 25.91 8.39
N LYS A 83 8.38 25.60 7.47
CA LYS A 83 8.44 24.25 6.87
C LYS A 83 8.88 23.16 7.83
N ASN A 84 9.59 23.54 8.90
CA ASN A 84 10.05 22.63 9.95
C ASN A 84 9.18 22.74 11.22
N ALA A 85 8.47 23.85 11.41
CA ALA A 85 7.44 23.98 12.41
C ALA A 85 6.14 23.39 11.87
N GLN A 86 5.94 22.09 12.07
CA GLN A 86 4.57 21.56 12.05
C GLN A 86 3.79 22.38 13.07
N ASN A 87 2.82 23.17 12.61
CA ASN A 87 1.98 23.97 13.50
C ASN A 87 1.34 22.99 14.50
N GLU A 88 1.74 23.05 15.77
CA GLU A 88 1.35 22.06 16.77
C GLU A 88 -0.18 22.00 16.91
N GLU A 89 -0.83 23.16 16.74
CA GLU A 89 -2.27 23.29 16.67
C GLU A 89 -2.88 22.48 15.52
N TYR A 90 -2.24 22.49 14.35
CA TYR A 90 -2.71 21.74 13.18
C TYR A 90 -2.56 20.22 13.36
N VAL A 91 -1.45 19.77 13.96
CA VAL A 91 -1.24 18.35 14.27
C VAL A 91 -2.22 17.90 15.35
N ALA A 92 -2.47 18.72 16.37
CA ALA A 92 -3.46 18.45 17.41
C ALA A 92 -4.88 18.38 16.83
N GLU A 93 -5.25 19.31 15.93
CA GLU A 93 -6.55 19.31 15.26
C GLU A 93 -6.75 18.07 14.38
N GLN A 94 -5.71 17.65 13.64
CA GLN A 94 -5.76 16.40 12.86
C GLN A 94 -5.92 15.18 13.76
N LYS A 95 -5.16 15.13 14.87
CA LYS A 95 -5.26 14.04 15.84
C LYS A 95 -6.64 13.98 16.49
N GLU A 96 -7.24 15.12 16.83
CA GLU A 96 -8.60 15.17 17.39
C GLU A 96 -9.65 14.71 16.36
N LYS A 97 -9.49 15.09 15.09
CA LYS A 97 -10.35 14.62 14.00
C LYS A 97 -10.24 13.10 13.81
N ASP A 98 -9.02 12.57 13.82
CA ASP A 98 -8.77 11.14 13.74
C ASP A 98 -9.32 10.41 14.96
N ASP A 99 -9.11 10.93 16.17
CA ASP A 99 -9.67 10.37 17.41
C ASP A 99 -11.21 10.39 17.39
N LYS A 100 -11.83 11.45 16.85
CA LYS A 100 -13.29 11.54 16.69
C LYS A 100 -13.81 10.53 15.66
N LEU A 101 -13.14 10.38 14.53
CA LEU A 101 -13.47 9.34 13.53
C LEU A 101 -13.29 7.94 14.10
N ASN A 102 -12.16 7.71 14.77
CA ASN A 102 -11.88 6.46 15.46
C ASN A 102 -12.97 6.18 16.49
N ARG A 103 -13.38 7.14 17.32
CA ARG A 103 -14.50 7.01 18.27
C ARG A 103 -15.83 6.68 17.58
N GLN A 104 -16.12 7.32 16.44
CA GLN A 104 -17.34 7.06 15.66
C GLN A 104 -17.33 5.67 15.02
N VAL A 105 -16.17 5.21 14.54
CA VAL A 105 -15.98 3.88 13.95
C VAL A 105 -15.93 2.78 15.01
N THR A 106 -15.30 3.06 16.17
CA THR A 106 -15.15 2.11 17.29
C THR A 106 -16.34 2.09 18.25
N MET A 107 -17.49 2.69 17.86
CA MET A 107 -18.81 2.50 18.47
C MET A 107 -18.74 2.19 19.97
N TYR A 108 -18.25 3.13 20.77
CA TYR A 108 -18.33 3.11 22.24
C TYR A 108 -17.71 1.90 22.97
N LEU A 109 -16.82 1.12 22.35
CA LEU A 109 -16.15 0.03 23.06
C LEU A 109 -15.20 0.53 24.17
N ASN A 110 -14.70 1.76 24.05
CA ASN A 110 -13.81 2.39 25.02
C ASN A 110 -14.56 3.23 26.07
N LYS A 111 -15.91 3.26 26.04
CA LYS A 111 -16.73 4.07 26.95
C LYS A 111 -17.16 3.28 28.20
N THR A 112 -16.24 2.50 28.77
CA THR A 112 -16.49 1.72 29.99
C THR A 112 -15.62 2.15 31.17
N GLU A 113 -14.63 3.04 31.00
CA GLU A 113 -13.67 3.31 32.08
C GLU A 113 -13.82 4.66 32.79
N GLU A 114 -14.39 5.70 32.16
CA GLU A 114 -14.39 7.04 32.77
C GLU A 114 -15.74 7.50 33.36
N THR A 115 -16.88 6.88 32.99
CA THR A 115 -18.20 7.36 33.44
C THR A 115 -18.98 6.39 34.33
N GLU A 116 -18.53 5.16 34.49
CA GLU A 116 -19.19 4.16 35.33
C GLU A 116 -18.14 3.57 36.26
N GLY A 117 -18.25 3.85 37.56
CA GLY A 117 -17.42 3.21 38.59
C GLY A 117 -17.46 1.69 38.47
N THR A 118 -16.54 1.02 39.18
CA THR A 118 -16.34 -0.44 39.15
C THR A 118 -17.65 -1.18 38.86
N PRO A 119 -17.79 -1.84 37.69
CA PRO A 119 -19.06 -2.39 37.27
C PRO A 119 -19.57 -3.38 38.32
N TRP A 120 -20.88 -3.50 38.47
CA TRP A 120 -21.51 -4.23 39.59
C TRP A 120 -20.98 -5.67 39.78
N TYR A 121 -20.47 -6.32 38.73
CA TYR A 121 -19.85 -7.64 38.78
C TYR A 121 -18.38 -7.65 39.26
N ALA A 122 -17.70 -6.51 39.17
CA ALA A 122 -16.34 -6.29 39.67
C ALA A 122 -16.35 -5.61 41.04
N ALA A 123 -17.47 -4.98 41.43
CA ALA A 123 -17.73 -4.58 42.80
C ALA A 123 -17.75 -5.85 43.66
N ARG A 124 -16.77 -5.99 44.54
CA ARG A 124 -16.88 -6.99 45.61
C ARG A 124 -17.86 -6.41 46.61
N ASP A 125 -19.10 -6.85 46.54
CA ASP A 125 -20.01 -6.70 47.67
C ASP A 125 -19.38 -7.52 48.81
N ASP A 126 -18.59 -6.86 49.66
CA ASP A 126 -18.28 -7.34 51.01
C ASP A 126 -19.57 -7.24 51.86
N ASP A 127 -20.68 -7.76 51.34
CA ASP A 127 -21.93 -7.92 52.05
C ASP A 127 -21.72 -9.03 53.07
N GLU A 128 -21.31 -8.64 54.27
CA GLU A 128 -21.31 -9.48 55.46
C GLU A 128 -22.71 -10.03 55.80
N LYS A 129 -23.76 -9.61 55.06
CA LYS A 129 -25.17 -9.95 55.22
C LYS A 129 -25.50 -11.41 54.92
N TYR A 130 -24.67 -12.12 54.16
CA TYR A 130 -24.80 -13.56 53.89
C TYR A 130 -23.59 -14.36 54.39
N LYS A 131 -23.10 -14.07 55.61
CA LYS A 131 -22.26 -15.06 56.33
C LYS A 131 -23.17 -16.20 56.81
N ASP A 132 -23.25 -17.23 55.99
CA ASP A 132 -23.95 -18.48 56.25
C ASP A 132 -23.53 -19.05 57.62
N VAL A 133 -24.44 -19.01 58.60
CA VAL A 133 -24.16 -19.26 60.04
C VAL A 133 -23.72 -20.71 60.29
N TYR A 134 -23.97 -21.61 59.33
CA TYR A 134 -23.60 -23.02 59.40
C TYR A 134 -22.25 -23.37 58.77
N VAL A 135 -21.52 -22.40 58.20
CA VAL A 135 -20.15 -22.67 57.72
C VAL A 135 -19.18 -22.47 58.88
N LYS A 136 -19.02 -23.51 59.70
CA LYS A 136 -17.99 -23.61 60.73
C LYS A 136 -16.63 -23.46 60.04
N ARG A 137 -16.04 -22.25 60.10
CA ARG A 137 -14.68 -21.98 59.59
C ARG A 137 -13.69 -22.86 60.35
N TYR A 138 -13.39 -24.03 59.78
CA TYR A 138 -12.28 -24.85 60.22
C TYR A 138 -11.00 -24.06 59.93
N LYS A 139 -10.38 -23.49 60.97
CA LYS A 139 -9.05 -22.91 60.83
C LYS A 139 -8.10 -24.04 60.43
N PRO A 140 -7.42 -23.98 59.29
CA PRO A 140 -6.48 -25.01 58.92
C PRO A 140 -5.35 -25.02 59.95
N LYS A 141 -5.04 -26.19 60.52
CA LYS A 141 -3.82 -26.39 61.30
C LYS A 141 -2.62 -26.05 60.39
N GLU A 142 -1.65 -25.30 60.92
CA GLU A 142 -0.37 -25.04 60.26
C GLU A 142 0.20 -26.36 59.71
N GLY A 143 0.40 -26.41 58.40
CA GLY A 143 0.89 -27.61 57.69
C GLY A 143 -0.10 -28.27 56.73
N SER A 144 -1.41 -27.96 56.75
CA SER A 144 -2.32 -28.47 55.72
C SER A 144 -2.25 -27.59 54.47
N SER A 145 -1.29 -27.89 53.58
CA SER A 145 -1.29 -27.36 52.22
C SER A 145 -2.65 -27.63 51.60
N LYS A 146 -3.42 -26.56 51.36
CA LYS A 146 -4.69 -26.62 50.64
C LYS A 146 -4.39 -27.41 49.37
N ARG A 147 -4.92 -28.63 49.24
CA ARG A 147 -4.86 -29.38 47.99
C ARG A 147 -5.60 -28.52 46.97
N LYS A 148 -4.85 -27.68 46.25
CA LYS A 148 -5.36 -26.88 45.15
C LYS A 148 -5.97 -27.91 44.21
N ARG A 149 -7.29 -27.86 44.03
CA ARG A 149 -7.94 -28.68 43.00
C ARG A 149 -7.18 -28.38 41.71
N PRO A 150 -6.77 -29.40 40.93
CA PRO A 150 -6.11 -29.13 39.67
C PRO A 150 -7.02 -28.21 38.84
N ALA A 151 -6.41 -27.25 38.14
CA ALA A 151 -7.15 -26.39 37.24
C ALA A 151 -8.01 -27.28 36.32
N ILE A 152 -9.27 -26.89 36.10
CA ILE A 152 -10.16 -27.61 35.19
C ILE A 152 -9.53 -27.51 33.80
N THR A 153 -8.83 -28.55 33.38
CA THR A 153 -8.29 -28.66 32.03
C THR A 153 -9.42 -29.10 31.12
N LEU A 154 -9.91 -28.18 30.31
CA LEU A 154 -10.76 -28.51 29.17
C LEU A 154 -9.87 -29.24 28.16
N LYS A 155 -10.16 -30.53 27.90
CA LYS A 155 -9.34 -31.39 27.03
C LYS A 155 -9.15 -30.83 25.62
N ASP A 156 -10.04 -29.93 25.20
CA ASP A 156 -10.04 -29.26 23.91
C ASP A 156 -10.09 -27.73 24.07
N ASP A 157 -9.29 -27.16 24.98
CA ASP A 157 -9.12 -25.70 25.05
C ASP A 157 -8.35 -25.20 23.80
N PRO A 158 -8.96 -24.42 22.90
CA PRO A 158 -8.28 -23.90 21.72
C PRO A 158 -7.05 -23.06 22.09
N LEU A 159 -6.99 -22.46 23.28
CA LEU A 159 -5.84 -21.67 23.73
C LEU A 159 -4.63 -22.53 24.09
N GLU A 160 -4.83 -23.74 24.63
CA GLU A 160 -3.72 -24.68 24.90
C GLU A 160 -3.10 -25.20 23.60
N VAL A 161 -3.94 -25.48 22.59
CA VAL A 161 -3.49 -25.88 21.25
C VAL A 161 -2.64 -24.79 20.60
N ILE A 162 -3.09 -23.53 20.66
CA ILE A 162 -2.35 -22.39 20.13
C ILE A 162 -1.01 -22.20 20.85
N ARG A 163 -0.99 -22.27 22.18
CA ARG A 163 0.26 -22.18 22.97
C ARG A 163 1.25 -23.28 22.61
N GLY A 164 0.78 -24.52 22.44
CA GLY A 164 1.63 -25.64 22.02
C GLY A 164 2.25 -25.48 20.63
N HIS A 165 1.60 -24.74 19.72
CA HIS A 165 2.15 -24.41 18.40
C HIS A 165 3.13 -23.24 18.43
N LEU A 166 2.94 -22.27 19.33
CA LEU A 166 3.86 -21.14 19.53
C LEU A 166 5.19 -21.59 20.16
N ASP A 167 5.14 -22.38 21.23
CA ASP A 167 6.34 -22.84 21.96
C ASP A 167 7.26 -23.74 21.12
N LYS A 168 6.69 -24.44 20.11
CA LYS A 168 7.46 -25.26 19.15
C LYS A 168 8.22 -24.42 18.12
N GLN A 169 7.79 -23.19 17.84
CA GLN A 169 8.50 -22.28 16.93
C GLN A 169 9.75 -21.71 17.60
N GLU A 170 9.69 -21.39 18.89
CA GLU A 170 10.83 -20.81 19.61
C GLU A 170 11.97 -21.81 19.85
N LYS A 171 11.64 -23.08 20.15
CA LYS A 171 12.65 -24.14 20.39
C LYS A 171 13.47 -24.53 19.16
N LYS A 172 13.09 -24.10 17.95
CA LYS A 172 13.83 -24.39 16.71
C LYS A 172 15.01 -23.44 16.44
N LYS A 173 15.18 -22.35 17.21
CA LYS A 173 16.23 -21.35 16.94
C LYS A 173 17.58 -21.60 17.63
N HIS A 174 17.71 -22.60 18.52
CA HIS A 174 18.95 -22.83 19.27
C HIS A 174 19.38 -24.29 19.36
N LYS A 175 19.53 -25.01 18.23
CA LYS A 175 20.32 -26.26 18.17
C LYS A 175 20.94 -26.46 16.78
N HIS A 176 22.04 -25.77 16.49
CA HIS A 176 23.00 -26.23 15.48
C HIS A 176 24.22 -26.82 16.19
N SER A 177 24.38 -28.15 16.09
CA SER A 177 25.63 -28.86 16.34
C SER A 177 26.10 -29.45 14.99
N PRO A 178 27.40 -29.40 14.66
CA PRO A 178 27.89 -29.92 13.38
C PRO A 178 28.27 -31.40 13.53
N HIS A 179 27.54 -32.31 12.88
CA HIS A 179 28.11 -33.61 12.57
C HIS A 179 27.73 -34.11 11.18
N LYS A 180 28.77 -34.62 10.54
CA LYS A 180 28.98 -35.11 9.18
C LYS A 180 28.35 -36.50 9.00
N GLU A 181 27.68 -36.71 7.86
CA GLU A 181 27.80 -37.86 6.92
C GLU A 181 26.49 -38.38 6.29
N LYS A 182 26.47 -38.22 4.95
CA LYS A 182 26.10 -39.17 3.87
C LYS A 182 24.66 -39.72 3.74
N ARG A 183 24.10 -39.39 2.56
CA ARG A 183 23.09 -40.10 1.73
C ARG A 183 21.63 -39.94 2.21
N LYS A 184 20.64 -39.62 1.38
CA LYS A 184 20.42 -39.77 -0.07
C LYS A 184 19.74 -38.51 -0.63
N GLN A 185 20.12 -38.16 -1.86
CA GLN A 185 19.40 -37.22 -2.72
C GLN A 185 17.98 -37.73 -2.96
N ASN A 186 16.97 -37.02 -2.45
CA ASN A 186 15.64 -36.92 -3.02
C ASN A 186 15.26 -35.44 -2.96
N SER A 187 15.74 -34.69 -3.94
CA SER A 187 15.35 -33.30 -4.17
C SER A 187 13.94 -33.28 -4.76
N SER A 188 12.92 -33.51 -3.93
CA SER A 188 11.59 -32.99 -4.24
C SER A 188 11.67 -31.48 -4.05
N HIS A 189 12.08 -30.81 -5.13
CA HIS A 189 11.95 -29.37 -5.31
C HIS A 189 10.48 -29.01 -5.09
N SER A 190 10.11 -28.64 -3.86
CA SER A 190 9.08 -27.62 -3.71
C SER A 190 9.76 -26.30 -4.03
N SER A 191 10.04 -26.11 -5.33
CA SER A 191 10.38 -24.81 -5.90
C SER A 191 9.16 -23.94 -5.71
N SER A 192 8.99 -23.41 -4.50
CA SER A 192 8.07 -22.32 -4.24
C SER A 192 8.64 -21.15 -5.03
N SER A 193 8.19 -21.03 -6.27
CA SER A 193 8.47 -19.91 -7.14
C SER A 193 8.30 -18.65 -6.32
N SER A 194 9.37 -17.86 -6.22
CA SER A 194 9.34 -16.55 -5.57
C SER A 194 8.09 -15.82 -6.04
N ILE A 195 7.41 -15.10 -5.14
CA ILE A 195 6.15 -14.39 -5.42
C ILE A 195 6.21 -13.59 -6.74
N GLU A 196 7.39 -13.07 -7.07
CA GLU A 196 7.66 -12.36 -8.31
C GLU A 196 7.57 -13.25 -9.57
N ALA A 197 8.04 -14.50 -9.50
CA ALA A 197 7.90 -15.48 -10.58
C ALA A 197 6.43 -15.88 -10.82
N LEU A 198 5.62 -15.99 -9.76
CA LEU A 198 4.17 -16.22 -9.90
C LEU A 198 3.46 -15.02 -10.54
N ARG A 199 3.90 -13.79 -10.25
CA ARG A 199 3.39 -12.58 -10.89
C ARG A 199 3.78 -12.51 -12.36
N ALA A 200 5.03 -12.83 -12.70
CA ALA A 200 5.48 -12.91 -14.08
C ALA A 200 4.68 -13.95 -14.87
N GLN A 201 4.50 -15.15 -14.30
CA GLN A 201 3.71 -16.21 -14.92
C GLN A 201 2.23 -15.82 -15.11
N ARG A 202 1.64 -15.09 -14.14
CA ARG A 202 0.29 -14.53 -14.29
C ARG A 202 0.24 -13.51 -15.44
N LEU A 203 1.19 -12.58 -15.52
CA LEU A 203 1.23 -11.57 -16.57
C LEU A 203 1.40 -12.19 -17.97
N GLU A 204 2.20 -13.24 -18.11
CA GLU A 204 2.36 -13.96 -19.37
C GLU A 204 1.05 -14.64 -19.81
N ARG A 205 0.34 -15.26 -18.86
CA ARG A 205 -0.98 -15.87 -19.13
C ARG A 205 -2.00 -14.81 -19.56
N GLU A 206 -2.08 -13.70 -18.83
CA GLU A 206 -2.96 -12.58 -19.18
C GLU A 206 -2.62 -11.98 -20.55
N ARG A 207 -1.33 -11.87 -20.90
CA ARG A 207 -0.91 -11.40 -22.24
C ARG A 207 -1.36 -12.35 -23.36
N GLY A 208 -1.23 -13.67 -23.16
CA GLY A 208 -1.69 -14.67 -24.13
C GLY A 208 -3.20 -14.69 -24.32
N GLU A 209 -3.96 -14.58 -23.22
CA GLU A 209 -5.42 -14.47 -23.29
C GLU A 209 -5.85 -13.14 -23.92
N ARG A 210 -5.12 -12.06 -23.64
CA ARG A 210 -5.38 -10.74 -24.21
C ARG A 210 -5.04 -10.66 -25.70
N SER A 211 -4.00 -11.35 -26.17
CA SER A 211 -3.71 -11.46 -27.60
C SER A 211 -4.75 -12.32 -28.32
N ARG A 212 -5.19 -13.42 -27.69
CA ARG A 212 -6.22 -14.32 -28.23
C ARG A 212 -7.59 -13.63 -28.32
N THR A 213 -8.00 -12.93 -27.27
CA THR A 213 -9.22 -12.11 -27.29
C THR A 213 -9.11 -10.98 -28.31
N ARG A 214 -7.97 -10.29 -28.40
CA ARG A 214 -7.75 -9.26 -29.42
C ARG A 214 -7.83 -9.82 -30.84
N SER A 215 -7.27 -11.00 -31.09
CA SER A 215 -7.36 -11.70 -32.38
C SER A 215 -8.81 -12.09 -32.72
N VAL A 216 -9.59 -12.55 -31.76
CA VAL A 216 -11.01 -12.89 -31.96
C VAL A 216 -11.86 -11.63 -32.19
N VAL A 217 -11.61 -10.54 -31.46
CA VAL A 217 -12.41 -9.32 -31.51
C VAL A 217 -12.08 -8.44 -32.71
N PHE A 218 -10.80 -8.30 -33.05
CA PHE A 218 -10.31 -7.40 -34.10
C PHE A 218 -9.80 -8.12 -35.35
N GLY A 219 -9.91 -9.46 -35.40
CA GLY A 219 -9.24 -10.30 -36.40
C GLY A 219 -7.73 -10.41 -36.14
N GLU A 220 -7.01 -11.22 -36.93
CA GLU A 220 -5.55 -11.16 -37.01
C GLU A 220 -5.13 -9.78 -37.53
N SER A 221 -5.05 -8.81 -36.62
CA SER A 221 -4.40 -7.55 -36.88
C SER A 221 -2.94 -7.89 -37.19
N PRO A 222 -2.43 -7.55 -38.40
CA PRO A 222 -1.03 -7.72 -38.70
C PRO A 222 -0.27 -7.06 -37.55
N GLN A 223 0.66 -7.81 -36.94
CA GLN A 223 1.68 -7.24 -36.05
C GLN A 223 2.08 -5.87 -36.61
N PRO A 224 2.22 -4.81 -35.80
CA PRO A 224 2.73 -3.56 -36.33
C PRO A 224 4.11 -3.88 -36.90
N ALA A 225 4.16 -4.05 -38.22
CA ALA A 225 5.40 -4.23 -38.94
C ALA A 225 6.19 -3.00 -38.58
N ARG A 226 7.33 -3.22 -37.91
CA ARG A 226 8.37 -2.25 -37.58
C ARG A 226 8.21 -1.04 -38.48
N GLU A 227 7.95 0.13 -37.89
CA GLU A 227 7.74 1.41 -38.57
C GLU A 227 8.66 1.56 -39.78
N GLN A 228 8.24 1.05 -40.93
CA GLN A 228 8.82 1.41 -42.20
C GLN A 228 8.16 2.74 -42.47
N THR A 229 8.86 3.81 -42.09
CA THR A 229 8.50 5.21 -42.38
C THR A 229 7.84 5.30 -43.75
N GLN A 230 6.51 5.27 -43.78
CA GLN A 230 5.75 5.38 -45.01
C GLN A 230 5.84 6.85 -45.38
N ARG A 231 6.89 7.18 -46.13
CA ARG A 231 7.05 8.50 -46.73
C ARG A 231 5.82 8.77 -47.59
N TYR A 232 5.37 10.03 -47.58
CA TYR A 232 4.21 10.55 -48.31
C TYR A 232 4.08 10.01 -49.75
N ASN A 233 5.20 9.76 -50.42
CA ASN A 233 5.28 9.23 -51.79
C ASN A 233 4.85 7.75 -51.95
N SER A 234 4.46 7.06 -50.87
CA SER A 234 3.92 5.69 -50.94
C SER A 234 2.40 5.63 -51.18
N GLN A 235 1.70 6.75 -51.00
CA GLN A 235 0.24 6.83 -51.20
C GLN A 235 -0.15 7.09 -52.68
N PHE A 236 0.74 7.69 -53.48
CA PHE A 236 0.51 7.96 -54.89
C PHE A 236 1.53 7.21 -55.78
N ASN A 237 1.07 6.65 -56.89
CA ASN A 237 1.86 5.91 -57.89
C ASN A 237 2.86 4.88 -57.30
N PRO A 238 2.39 3.84 -56.58
CA PRO A 238 3.27 2.88 -55.89
C PRO A 238 4.15 2.06 -56.84
N LYS A 239 3.69 1.80 -58.06
CA LYS A 239 4.44 1.03 -59.06
C LYS A 239 5.65 1.81 -59.59
N GLU A 240 5.50 3.11 -59.81
CA GLU A 240 6.57 3.97 -60.35
C GLU A 240 7.67 4.21 -59.31
N THR A 241 7.27 4.45 -58.05
CA THR A 241 8.19 4.63 -56.92
C THR A 241 8.96 3.35 -56.58
N ALA A 242 8.34 2.18 -56.75
CA ALA A 242 9.05 0.90 -56.65
C ALA A 242 10.07 0.71 -57.80
N SER A 243 9.68 1.02 -59.04
CA SER A 243 10.56 0.87 -60.21
C SER A 243 11.81 1.76 -60.13
N THR A 244 11.64 3.01 -59.67
CA THR A 244 12.74 3.98 -59.52
C THR A 244 13.71 3.55 -58.42
N LYS A 245 13.21 3.03 -57.29
CA LYS A 245 14.06 2.43 -56.25
C LYS A 245 14.85 1.22 -56.75
N MET A 246 14.22 0.35 -57.55
CA MET A 246 14.91 -0.79 -58.16
C MET A 246 16.03 -0.35 -59.09
N ARG A 247 15.79 0.68 -59.93
CA ARG A 247 16.81 1.27 -60.80
C ARG A 247 17.96 1.90 -60.01
N PHE A 248 17.66 2.63 -58.93
CA PHE A 248 18.68 3.20 -58.05
C PHE A 248 19.53 2.12 -57.38
N ARG A 249 18.92 1.05 -56.88
CA ARG A 249 19.65 -0.08 -56.28
C ARG A 249 20.55 -0.77 -57.29
N ARG A 250 20.07 -1.03 -58.51
CA ARG A 250 20.87 -1.67 -59.55
C ARG A 250 22.12 -0.85 -59.90
N ARG A 251 22.01 0.48 -59.89
CA ARG A 251 23.11 1.43 -60.14
C ARG A 251 24.11 1.60 -58.98
N GLN A 252 23.89 0.96 -57.83
CA GLN A 252 24.79 1.00 -56.67
C GLN A 252 25.63 -0.27 -56.54
N TYR A 253 25.36 -1.29 -57.37
CA TYR A 253 26.07 -2.57 -57.38
C TYR A 253 26.70 -2.89 -58.74
N GLU A 254 26.77 -1.90 -59.62
CA GLU A 254 27.64 -1.85 -60.82
C GLU A 254 28.77 -0.86 -60.54
#